data_AF-A0A6J2QP41-F1
#
_entry.id   AF-A0A6J2QP41-F1
#
_cell.length_a   1.000
_cell.length_b   1.000
_cell.length_c   1.000
_cell.angle_alpha   90.00
_cell.angle_beta   90.00
_cell.angle_gamma   90.00
#
_symmetry.space_group_name_H-M   'P 1'
#
loop_
_entity.id
_entity.type
_entity.pdbx_description
1 polymer ?
#
loop_
_entity_poly.entity_id
_entity_poly.type
_entity_poly.pdbx_seq_one_letter_code
_entity_poly.pdbx_strand_id
1 'polypeptide(L)'
;MLLKVKVLVFLLGVTSICMFWRAYMPMSHSVWASNQRVSEEDQWLMKHLSKSVEPFLAPNFNLEEDAFNWWKYLQSEKRSFSTFKRTADELFQMFPHTADVKGSGPKRRTTCAVVGNSGNLKKSQFGPLIDFHDVIIRMNNGRTKGYEADVGSRTTHHVMYPESAMDLDNTTHLVLLPFKILDLEWVMKALGTGFSGK
;
A
#
# COMPACT_ATOMS: atom_id res chain seq x y z
N MET A 1 57.94 -22.82 8.67
CA MET A 1 56.74 -23.08 9.51
C MET A 1 56.14 -21.79 10.08
N LEU A 2 56.94 -20.92 10.69
CA LEU A 2 56.50 -19.66 11.32
C LEU A 2 55.72 -18.69 10.40
N LEU A 3 56.12 -18.55 9.13
CA LEU A 3 55.48 -17.63 8.18
C LEU A 3 54.04 -18.04 7.85
N LYS A 4 53.78 -19.35 7.69
CA LYS A 4 52.45 -19.88 7.39
C LYS A 4 51.46 -19.65 8.54
N VAL A 5 51.93 -19.75 9.79
CA VAL A 5 51.12 -19.46 10.98
C VAL A 5 50.78 -17.98 11.07
N LYS A 6 51.74 -17.08 10.79
CA LYS A 6 51.49 -15.63 10.79
C LYS A 6 50.46 -15.22 9.74
N VAL A 7 50.52 -15.80 8.53
CA VAL A 7 49.54 -15.54 7.47
C VAL A 7 48.15 -16.04 7.86
N LEU A 8 48.04 -17.22 8.48
CA LEU A 8 46.75 -17.76 8.92
C LEU A 8 46.11 -16.89 10.02
N VAL A 9 46.89 -16.43 11.00
CA VAL A 9 46.41 -15.53 12.06
C VAL A 9 45.96 -14.19 11.47
N PHE A 10 46.69 -13.65 10.50
CA PHE A 10 46.29 -12.43 9.80
C PHE A 10 44.96 -12.61 9.05
N LEU A 11 44.81 -13.71 8.29
CA LEU A 11 43.58 -14.00 7.55
C LEU A 11 42.37 -14.18 8.48
N LEU A 12 42.53 -14.88 9.61
CA LEU A 12 41.48 -15.05 10.62
C LEU A 12 41.12 -13.73 11.32
N GLY A 13 42.10 -12.85 11.53
CA GLY A 13 41.87 -11.50 12.04
C GLY A 13 41.06 -10.65 11.07
N VAL A 14 41.42 -10.67 9.78
CA VAL A 14 40.70 -9.92 8.74
C VAL A 14 39.27 -10.41 8.57
N THR A 15 39.03 -11.73 8.54
CA THR A 15 37.66 -12.27 8.42
C THR A 15 36.82 -11.97 9.65
N SER A 16 37.41 -12.03 10.85
CA SER A 16 36.72 -11.67 12.09
C SER A 16 36.36 -10.20 12.13
N ILE A 17 37.26 -9.31 11.68
CA ILE A 17 37.00 -7.87 11.55
C ILE A 17 35.90 -7.63 10.51
N CYS A 18 35.93 -8.28 9.35
CA CYS A 18 34.87 -8.14 8.34
C CYS A 18 33.52 -8.63 8.84
N MET A 19 33.47 -9.75 9.57
CA MET A 19 32.24 -10.27 10.17
C MET A 19 31.73 -9.36 11.29
N PHE A 20 32.62 -8.82 12.12
CA PHE A 20 32.27 -7.80 13.12
C PHE A 20 31.75 -6.53 12.48
N TRP A 21 32.40 -6.04 11.42
CA TRP A 21 31.98 -4.82 10.72
C TRP A 21 30.59 -5.01 10.10
N ARG A 22 30.30 -6.19 9.56
CA ARG A 22 29.00 -6.54 8.95
C ARG A 22 27.90 -6.77 9.98
N ALA A 23 28.24 -7.23 11.19
CA ALA A 23 27.29 -7.48 12.27
C ALA A 23 27.03 -6.25 13.16
N TYR A 24 28.01 -5.35 13.33
CA TYR A 24 27.94 -4.20 14.25
C TYR A 24 27.83 -2.84 13.57
N MET A 25 28.10 -2.70 12.28
CA MET A 25 27.66 -1.53 11.52
C MET A 25 26.42 -1.94 10.72
N PRO A 26 25.20 -1.85 11.31
CA PRO A 26 24.03 -1.70 10.47
C PRO A 26 24.33 -0.49 9.61
N MET A 27 24.20 -0.64 8.29
CA MET A 27 24.29 0.48 7.37
C MET A 27 23.17 1.43 7.75
N SER A 28 23.48 2.36 8.66
CA SER A 28 22.65 3.50 9.02
C SER A 28 22.68 4.39 7.79
N HIS A 29 21.92 3.98 6.77
CA HIS A 29 21.33 4.96 5.89
C HIS A 29 20.54 5.87 6.82
N SER A 30 21.10 7.03 7.12
CA SER A 30 20.32 8.15 7.62
C SER A 30 19.19 8.31 6.61
N VAL A 31 18.01 7.81 6.96
CA VAL A 31 16.83 7.96 6.14
C VAL A 31 16.53 9.45 6.19
N TRP A 32 17.02 10.16 5.19
CA TRP A 32 16.61 11.53 4.91
C TRP A 32 15.16 11.45 4.45
N ALA A 33 14.23 11.28 5.39
CA ALA A 33 12.85 11.65 5.16
C ALA A 33 12.90 13.16 4.92
N SER A 34 12.78 13.58 3.67
CA SER A 34 12.80 15.00 3.35
C SER A 34 11.67 15.66 4.16
N ASN A 35 11.99 16.74 4.85
CA ASN A 35 11.00 17.54 5.56
C ASN A 35 10.10 18.34 4.60
N GLN A 36 10.25 18.10 3.29
CA GLN A 36 9.62 18.85 2.23
C GLN A 36 8.15 18.48 2.19
N ARG A 37 7.31 19.46 2.54
CA ARG A 37 5.89 19.40 2.22
C ARG A 37 5.76 19.33 0.69
N VAL A 38 4.70 18.71 0.19
CA VAL A 38 4.27 18.93 -1.20
C VAL A 38 4.25 20.44 -1.40
N SER A 39 5.14 20.95 -2.23
CA SER A 39 5.34 22.39 -2.35
C SER A 39 4.11 22.99 -3.02
N GLU A 40 3.40 23.85 -2.31
CA GLU A 40 2.28 24.60 -2.86
C GLU A 40 2.75 25.67 -3.87
N GLU A 41 4.06 25.81 -4.05
CA GLU A 41 4.68 26.72 -5.02
C GLU A 41 4.69 26.15 -6.44
N ASP A 42 4.49 24.83 -6.61
CA ASP A 42 4.40 24.21 -7.94
C ASP A 42 3.02 24.49 -8.55
N GLN A 43 2.97 25.48 -9.44
CA GLN A 43 1.74 25.90 -10.12
C GLN A 43 1.13 24.77 -10.97
N TRP A 44 1.95 23.92 -11.59
CA TRP A 44 1.44 22.80 -12.39
C TRP A 44 0.75 21.78 -11.48
N LEU A 45 1.37 21.47 -10.35
CA LEU A 45 0.81 20.54 -9.37
C LEU A 45 -0.48 21.11 -8.76
N MET A 46 -0.47 22.36 -8.32
CA MET A 46 -1.62 22.99 -7.68
C MET A 46 -2.80 23.17 -8.65
N LYS A 47 -2.56 23.24 -9.96
CA LYS A 47 -3.63 23.24 -10.97
C LYS A 47 -4.38 21.91 -11.05
N HIS A 48 -3.72 20.79 -10.78
CA HIS A 48 -4.32 19.45 -10.91
C HIS A 48 -4.66 18.81 -9.55
N LEU A 49 -4.07 19.30 -8.47
CA LEU A 49 -4.29 18.81 -7.12
C LEU A 49 -5.49 19.51 -6.49
N SER A 50 -6.66 18.90 -6.62
CA SER A 50 -7.83 19.36 -5.87
C SER A 50 -7.86 18.75 -4.47
N LYS A 51 -7.67 19.58 -3.45
CA LYS A 51 -7.76 19.16 -2.04
C LYS A 51 -9.20 18.94 -1.55
N SER A 52 -10.20 19.34 -2.34
CA SER A 52 -11.62 19.18 -1.98
C SER A 52 -12.19 17.82 -2.36
N VAL A 53 -11.45 17.00 -3.11
CA VAL A 53 -11.91 15.67 -3.52
C VAL A 53 -11.68 14.69 -2.38
N GLU A 54 -12.78 14.08 -1.91
CA GLU A 54 -12.72 13.00 -0.93
C GLU A 54 -12.40 11.67 -1.64
N PRO A 55 -11.31 10.97 -1.26
CA PRO A 55 -10.86 9.78 -1.98
C PRO A 55 -11.64 8.50 -1.64
N PHE A 56 -12.49 8.52 -0.61
CA PHE A 56 -13.26 7.36 -0.15
C PHE A 56 -14.76 7.63 -0.27
N LEU A 57 -15.51 6.61 -0.66
CA LEU A 57 -16.96 6.66 -0.66
C LEU A 57 -17.47 6.74 0.79
N ALA A 58 -18.44 7.61 1.05
CA ALA A 58 -19.09 7.79 2.35
C ALA A 58 -20.61 7.59 2.23
N PRO A 59 -21.35 7.24 3.30
CA PRO A 59 -22.79 6.94 3.21
C PRO A 59 -23.65 8.05 2.58
N ASN A 60 -23.30 9.32 2.80
CA ASN A 60 -24.01 10.48 2.25
C ASN A 60 -23.30 11.05 1.02
N PHE A 61 -22.65 10.19 0.23
CA PHE A 61 -21.91 10.64 -0.95
C PHE A 61 -22.83 11.37 -1.93
N ASN A 62 -22.40 12.55 -2.38
CA ASN A 62 -23.11 13.31 -3.41
C ASN A 62 -22.45 13.03 -4.76
N LEU A 63 -22.76 11.88 -5.36
CA LEU A 63 -22.31 11.56 -6.72
C LEU A 63 -23.30 12.12 -7.74
N GLU A 64 -22.80 12.85 -8.71
CA GLU A 64 -23.60 13.33 -9.85
C GLU A 64 -23.83 12.18 -10.86
N GLU A 65 -24.98 12.17 -11.53
CA GLU A 65 -25.35 11.07 -12.43
C GLU A 65 -24.44 11.00 -13.68
N ASP A 66 -23.89 12.13 -14.11
CA ASP A 66 -22.91 12.21 -15.19
C ASP A 66 -21.57 11.53 -14.82
N ALA A 67 -21.11 11.68 -13.57
CA ALA A 67 -19.94 10.98 -13.05
C ALA A 67 -20.18 9.46 -13.00
N PHE A 68 -21.37 9.03 -12.58
CA PHE A 68 -21.78 7.62 -12.69
C PHE A 68 -21.81 7.15 -14.16
N ASN A 69 -22.35 7.97 -15.06
CA ASN A 69 -22.41 7.65 -16.49
C ASN A 69 -21.02 7.53 -17.13
N TRP A 70 -20.05 8.34 -16.70
CA TRP A 70 -18.66 8.15 -17.10
C TRP A 70 -18.09 6.83 -16.54
N TRP A 71 -18.29 6.57 -15.26
CA TRP A 71 -17.76 5.38 -14.58
C TRP A 71 -18.30 4.07 -15.17
N LYS A 72 -19.59 3.99 -15.51
CA LYS A 72 -20.20 2.78 -16.10
C LYS A 72 -19.56 2.39 -17.45
N TYR A 73 -18.98 3.33 -18.19
CA TYR A 73 -18.30 3.01 -19.46
C TYR A 73 -16.99 2.26 -19.26
N LEU A 74 -16.34 2.36 -18.10
CA LEU A 74 -15.05 1.69 -17.83
C LEU A 74 -15.12 0.18 -18.04
N GLN A 75 -16.25 -0.45 -17.72
CA GLN A 75 -16.46 -1.90 -17.81
C GLN A 75 -17.81 -2.25 -18.47
N SER A 76 -18.39 -1.32 -19.25
CA SER A 76 -19.67 -1.51 -19.95
C SER A 76 -20.84 -1.94 -19.04
N GLU A 77 -20.93 -1.32 -17.85
CA GLU A 77 -22.01 -1.57 -16.89
C GLU A 77 -23.36 -1.15 -17.49
N LYS A 78 -24.33 -2.06 -17.48
CA LYS A 78 -25.64 -1.85 -18.12
C LYS A 78 -26.70 -1.31 -17.16
N ARG A 79 -26.49 -1.49 -15.86
CA ARG A 79 -27.43 -1.09 -14.81
C ARG A 79 -27.53 0.45 -14.67
N SER A 80 -28.59 0.89 -14.00
CA SER A 80 -28.94 2.30 -13.81
C SER A 80 -28.22 2.94 -12.62
N PHE A 81 -28.22 4.27 -12.58
CA PHE A 81 -27.71 5.03 -11.43
C PHE A 81 -28.48 4.71 -10.14
N SER A 82 -29.79 4.50 -10.22
CA SER A 82 -30.61 4.05 -9.09
C SER A 82 -30.17 2.69 -8.54
N THR A 83 -29.72 1.78 -9.41
CA THR A 83 -29.19 0.47 -8.97
C THR A 83 -27.87 0.64 -8.23
N PHE A 84 -26.99 1.52 -8.72
CA PHE A 84 -25.75 1.86 -8.02
C PHE A 84 -26.02 2.44 -6.64
N LYS A 85 -26.92 3.43 -6.52
CA LYS A 85 -27.26 4.03 -5.21
C LYS A 85 -27.72 2.99 -4.20
N ARG A 86 -28.68 2.14 -4.60
CA ARG A 86 -29.16 1.05 -3.72
C ARG A 86 -28.02 0.10 -3.31
N THR A 87 -27.14 -0.26 -4.23
CA THR A 87 -26.00 -1.14 -3.93
C THR A 87 -25.03 -0.49 -2.95
N ALA A 88 -24.77 0.81 -3.10
CA ALA A 88 -23.93 1.56 -2.17
C ALA A 88 -24.59 1.70 -0.79
N ASP A 89 -25.90 1.91 -0.73
CA ASP A 89 -26.65 1.96 0.53
C ASP A 89 -26.59 0.61 1.27
N GLU A 90 -26.76 -0.50 0.55
CA GLU A 90 -26.61 -1.86 1.10
C GLU A 90 -25.18 -2.13 1.58
N LEU A 91 -24.17 -1.66 0.84
CA LEU A 91 -22.77 -1.75 1.24
C LEU A 91 -22.57 -1.08 2.61
N PHE A 92 -23.02 0.17 2.78
CA PHE A 92 -22.84 0.89 4.05
C PHE A 92 -23.65 0.35 5.22
N GLN A 93 -24.65 -0.53 5.00
CA GLN A 93 -25.29 -1.26 6.09
C GLN A 93 -24.38 -2.37 6.67
N MET A 94 -23.41 -2.87 5.91
CA MET A 94 -22.48 -3.92 6.35
C MET A 94 -21.13 -3.40 6.80
N PHE A 95 -20.69 -2.26 6.28
CA PHE A 95 -19.38 -1.67 6.57
C PHE A 95 -19.50 -0.46 7.49
N PRO A 96 -18.46 -0.16 8.30
CA PRO A 96 -18.45 1.06 9.10
C PRO A 96 -18.67 2.28 8.19
N HIS A 97 -19.54 3.17 8.64
CA HIS A 97 -19.95 4.38 7.92
C HIS A 97 -18.80 5.38 7.72
N THR A 98 -17.70 5.21 8.46
CA THR A 98 -16.50 6.03 8.38
C THR A 98 -15.30 5.14 8.17
N ALA A 99 -14.54 5.39 7.10
CA ALA A 99 -13.19 4.87 7.02
C ALA A 99 -12.39 5.46 8.19
N ASP A 100 -11.87 4.62 9.09
CA ASP A 100 -10.89 5.03 10.10
C ASP A 100 -9.57 5.33 9.39
N VAL A 101 -9.56 6.40 8.60
CA VAL A 101 -8.34 7.01 8.12
C VAL A 101 -7.77 7.65 9.37
N LYS A 102 -6.85 6.97 10.06
CA LYS A 102 -6.14 7.52 11.23
C LYS A 102 -5.54 8.87 10.85
N GLY A 103 -6.31 9.91 11.11
CA GLY A 103 -5.89 11.28 10.97
C GLY A 103 -4.83 11.48 12.03
N SER A 104 -3.62 11.82 11.60
CA SER A 104 -2.61 12.23 12.55
C SER A 104 -3.15 13.44 13.32
N GLY A 105 -3.31 13.29 14.63
CA GLY A 105 -3.47 14.44 15.51
C GLY A 105 -2.39 15.49 15.22
N PRO A 106 -2.60 16.76 15.59
CA PRO A 106 -1.90 17.93 15.05
C PRO A 106 -0.36 17.99 15.23
N LYS A 107 0.28 16.95 15.77
CA LYS A 107 1.72 16.89 16.09
C LYS A 107 2.52 15.77 15.40
N ARG A 108 1.91 14.78 14.73
CA ARG A 108 2.68 13.68 14.09
C ARG A 108 2.56 13.76 12.56
N ARG A 109 3.69 13.75 11.85
CA ARG A 109 3.68 13.60 10.38
C ARG A 109 3.57 12.12 10.05
N THR A 110 2.50 11.72 9.36
CA THR A 110 2.37 10.36 8.83
C THR A 110 3.24 10.22 7.59
N THR A 111 4.11 9.20 7.57
CA THR A 111 4.92 8.85 6.39
C THR A 111 4.29 7.68 5.64
N CYS A 112 4.29 7.74 4.31
CA CYS A 112 3.67 6.71 3.47
C CYS A 112 4.68 6.12 2.48
N ALA A 113 4.72 4.79 2.37
CA ALA A 113 5.39 4.07 1.29
C ALA A 113 4.32 3.49 0.35
N VAL A 114 4.38 3.82 -0.94
CA VAL A 114 3.54 3.22 -1.98
C VAL A 114 4.40 2.26 -2.78
N VAL A 115 4.10 0.97 -2.70
CA VAL A 115 4.92 -0.09 -3.29
C VAL A 115 4.18 -0.70 -4.49
N GLY A 116 4.69 -0.41 -5.69
CA GLY A 116 4.22 -1.04 -6.92
C GLY A 116 4.82 -2.43 -7.14
N ASN A 117 4.51 -3.04 -8.29
CA ASN A 117 4.88 -4.43 -8.60
C ASN A 117 5.98 -4.56 -9.67
N SER A 118 6.76 -3.48 -9.89
CA SER A 118 7.80 -3.47 -10.91
C SER A 118 8.96 -4.41 -10.54
N GLY A 119 9.51 -5.10 -11.54
CA GLY A 119 10.68 -5.96 -11.37
C GLY A 119 11.95 -5.21 -10.98
N ASN A 120 11.98 -3.88 -11.11
CA ASN A 120 13.11 -3.04 -10.68
C ASN A 120 13.37 -3.10 -9.16
N LEU A 121 12.40 -3.57 -8.37
CA LEU A 121 12.55 -3.77 -6.93
C LEU A 121 13.44 -4.97 -6.60
N LYS A 122 13.65 -5.91 -7.53
CA LYS A 122 14.49 -7.08 -7.28
C LYS A 122 15.94 -6.68 -6.99
N LYS A 123 16.49 -7.18 -5.89
CA LYS A 123 17.82 -6.87 -5.35
C LYS A 123 18.03 -5.39 -4.98
N SER A 124 16.97 -4.62 -4.82
CA SER A 124 17.04 -3.21 -4.44
C SER A 124 17.40 -3.00 -2.97
N GLN A 125 17.12 -4.00 -2.11
CA GLN A 125 17.30 -3.91 -0.67
C GLN A 125 16.50 -2.77 0.00
N PHE A 126 15.41 -2.31 -0.62
CA PHE A 126 14.56 -1.25 -0.05
C PHE A 126 13.68 -1.72 1.12
N GLY A 127 13.64 -3.01 1.44
CA GLY A 127 12.71 -3.57 2.42
C GLY A 127 12.72 -2.87 3.77
N PRO A 128 13.88 -2.67 4.42
CA PRO A 128 13.95 -1.95 5.70
C PRO A 128 13.48 -0.49 5.60
N LEU A 129 13.73 0.18 4.47
CA LEU A 129 13.27 1.56 4.24
C LEU A 129 11.76 1.62 4.04
N ILE A 130 11.18 0.68 3.29
CA ILE A 130 9.73 0.57 3.11
C ILE A 130 9.06 0.31 4.46
N ASP A 131 9.55 -0.67 5.21
CA ASP A 131 9.02 -1.06 6.52
C ASP A 131 9.24 0.00 7.61
N PHE A 132 9.99 1.07 7.36
CA PHE A 132 10.13 2.21 8.27
C PHE A 132 8.91 3.16 8.26
N HIS A 133 8.07 3.12 7.21
CA HIS A 133 6.95 4.04 7.07
C HIS A 133 5.77 3.70 7.99
N ASP A 134 4.98 4.72 8.35
CA ASP A 134 3.77 4.56 9.16
C ASP A 134 2.68 3.81 8.37
N VAL A 135 2.48 4.21 7.12
CA VAL A 135 1.51 3.65 6.19
C VAL A 135 2.26 3.02 5.02
N ILE A 136 1.95 1.76 4.74
CA ILE A 136 2.49 1.01 3.60
C ILE A 136 1.33 0.54 2.76
N ILE A 137 1.25 1.07 1.53
CA ILE A 137 0.20 0.81 0.55
C ILE A 137 0.76 -0.12 -0.52
N ARG A 138 0.15 -1.29 -0.67
CA ARG A 138 0.44 -2.25 -1.74
C ARG A 138 -0.77 -2.41 -2.64
N MET A 139 -0.59 -3.04 -3.79
CA MET A 139 -1.67 -3.23 -4.75
C MET A 139 -1.54 -4.53 -5.53
N ASN A 140 -2.69 -5.07 -5.95
CA ASN A 140 -2.79 -6.25 -6.80
C ASN A 140 -2.04 -7.46 -6.19
N ASN A 141 -1.42 -8.32 -7.03
CA ASN A 141 -0.69 -9.52 -6.63
C ASN A 141 0.79 -9.27 -6.23
N GLY A 142 1.09 -8.12 -5.62
CA GLY A 142 2.43 -7.79 -5.14
C GLY A 142 2.88 -8.71 -4.00
N ARG A 143 3.75 -9.69 -4.29
CA ARG A 143 4.23 -10.65 -3.29
C ARG A 143 5.32 -10.05 -2.40
N THR A 144 5.15 -10.17 -1.08
CA THR A 144 6.19 -9.86 -0.08
C THR A 144 7.01 -11.08 0.29
N LYS A 145 6.35 -12.24 0.45
CA LYS A 145 6.99 -13.50 0.88
C LYS A 145 8.12 -13.92 -0.06
N GLY A 146 9.33 -14.06 0.46
CA GLY A 146 10.54 -14.39 -0.29
C GLY A 146 11.22 -13.20 -0.98
N TYR A 147 10.67 -11.99 -0.83
CA TYR A 147 11.19 -10.74 -1.38
C TYR A 147 11.34 -9.65 -0.31
N GLU A 148 11.24 -10.00 0.98
CA GLU A 148 11.14 -9.05 2.10
C GLU A 148 12.34 -8.10 2.18
N ALA A 149 13.54 -8.58 1.83
CA ALA A 149 14.73 -7.75 1.76
C ALA A 149 14.57 -6.58 0.78
N ASP A 150 13.84 -6.79 -0.31
CA ASP A 150 13.66 -5.85 -1.40
C ASP A 150 12.41 -4.99 -1.22
N VAL A 151 11.29 -5.61 -0.82
CA VAL A 151 9.98 -4.95 -0.84
C VAL A 151 9.36 -4.75 0.54
N GLY A 152 10.03 -5.21 1.60
CA GLY A 152 9.52 -5.15 2.97
C GLY A 152 8.55 -6.29 3.27
N SER A 153 8.25 -6.45 4.56
CA SER A 153 7.40 -7.49 5.11
C SER A 153 6.03 -6.97 5.56
N ARG A 154 5.92 -5.66 5.82
CA ARG A 154 4.71 -5.05 6.36
C ARG A 154 3.78 -4.56 5.24
N THR A 155 2.48 -4.63 5.51
CA THR A 155 1.42 -4.00 4.71
C THR A 155 0.41 -3.41 5.68
N THR A 156 -0.07 -2.19 5.41
CA THR A 156 -1.13 -1.57 6.23
C THR A 156 -2.41 -1.40 5.44
N HIS A 157 -2.28 -1.11 4.15
CA HIS A 157 -3.39 -0.93 3.23
C HIS A 157 -3.07 -1.69 1.95
N HIS A 158 -4.05 -2.44 1.45
CA HIS A 158 -3.91 -3.18 0.21
C HIS A 158 -5.02 -2.80 -0.75
N VAL A 159 -4.61 -2.24 -1.89
CA VAL A 159 -5.52 -1.81 -2.95
C VAL A 159 -5.80 -2.97 -3.87
N MET A 160 -7.07 -3.36 -4.02
CA MET A 160 -7.45 -4.42 -4.95
C MET A 160 -8.86 -4.24 -5.49
N TYR A 161 -9.16 -5.03 -6.51
CA TYR A 161 -10.46 -5.23 -7.15
C TYR A 161 -10.63 -6.75 -7.37
N PRO A 162 -11.86 -7.26 -7.58
CA PRO A 162 -12.13 -8.70 -7.52
C PRO A 162 -11.20 -9.57 -8.37
N GLU A 163 -10.89 -9.15 -9.60
CA GLU A 163 -10.05 -9.91 -10.54
C GLU A 163 -8.55 -9.90 -10.18
N SER A 164 -8.14 -9.09 -9.22
CA SER A 164 -6.78 -9.05 -8.66
C SER A 164 -6.77 -9.25 -7.14
N ALA A 165 -7.81 -9.86 -6.60
CA ALA A 165 -7.94 -10.09 -5.17
C ALA A 165 -6.94 -11.14 -4.67
N MET A 166 -6.51 -10.96 -3.41
CA MET A 166 -5.71 -11.92 -2.67
C MET A 166 -6.15 -11.95 -1.21
N ASP A 167 -5.81 -13.03 -0.51
CA ASP A 167 -6.05 -13.13 0.92
C ASP A 167 -5.19 -12.09 1.67
N LEU A 168 -5.84 -11.35 2.58
CA LEU A 168 -5.20 -10.36 3.43
C LEU A 168 -5.05 -10.91 4.85
N ASP A 169 -3.98 -10.49 5.54
CA ASP A 169 -3.86 -10.74 6.97
C ASP A 169 -4.85 -9.87 7.78
N ASN A 170 -5.01 -10.20 9.05
CA ASN A 170 -5.94 -9.51 9.95
C ASN A 170 -5.49 -8.09 10.36
N THR A 171 -4.31 -7.64 9.92
CA THR A 171 -3.77 -6.30 10.21
C THR A 171 -3.85 -5.36 9.02
N THR A 172 -4.23 -5.87 7.85
CA THR A 172 -4.24 -5.12 6.60
C THR A 172 -5.65 -4.60 6.28
N HIS A 173 -5.75 -3.30 6.06
CA HIS A 173 -7.00 -2.68 5.59
C HIS A 173 -7.16 -2.87 4.07
N LEU A 174 -8.31 -3.40 3.65
CA LEU A 174 -8.69 -3.44 2.25
C LEU A 174 -9.08 -2.05 1.75
N VAL A 175 -8.46 -1.61 0.66
CA VAL A 175 -8.91 -0.46 -0.14
C VAL A 175 -9.46 -0.99 -1.46
N LEU A 176 -10.79 -1.08 -1.57
CA LEU A 176 -11.46 -1.56 -2.79
C LEU A 176 -11.43 -0.49 -3.88
N LEU A 177 -11.04 -0.86 -5.10
CA LEU A 177 -11.24 -0.05 -6.30
C LEU A 177 -12.37 -0.64 -7.17
N PRO A 178 -13.61 -0.14 -7.05
CA PRO A 178 -14.71 -0.64 -7.84
C PRO A 178 -14.73 -0.02 -9.24
N PHE A 179 -14.69 -0.87 -10.27
CA PHE A 179 -14.81 -0.48 -11.68
C PHE A 179 -16.20 -0.77 -12.26
N LYS A 180 -17.04 -1.50 -11.51
CA LYS A 180 -18.43 -1.86 -11.86
C LYS A 180 -19.23 -2.17 -10.59
N ILE A 181 -20.56 -2.14 -10.66
CA ILE A 181 -21.43 -2.37 -9.48
C ILE A 181 -21.17 -3.77 -8.89
N LEU A 182 -20.81 -4.74 -9.76
CA LEU A 182 -20.48 -6.10 -9.34
C LEU A 182 -19.28 -6.17 -8.38
N ASP A 183 -18.37 -5.20 -8.42
CA ASP A 183 -17.21 -5.18 -7.51
C ASP A 183 -17.64 -4.81 -6.08
N LEU A 184 -18.66 -3.96 -5.95
CA LEU A 184 -19.29 -3.67 -4.65
C LEU A 184 -20.04 -4.91 -4.15
N GLU A 185 -20.83 -5.56 -5.01
CA GLU A 185 -21.54 -6.80 -4.66
C GLU A 185 -20.58 -7.93 -4.26
N TRP A 186 -19.41 -8.00 -4.90
CA TRP A 186 -18.38 -8.97 -4.58
C TRP A 186 -17.86 -8.83 -3.16
N VAL A 187 -17.53 -7.62 -2.70
CA VAL A 187 -16.98 -7.43 -1.35
C VAL A 187 -18.02 -7.75 -0.27
N MET A 188 -19.29 -7.42 -0.53
CA MET A 188 -20.42 -7.78 0.33
C MET A 188 -20.54 -9.30 0.49
N LYS A 189 -20.45 -10.04 -0.62
CA LYS A 189 -20.51 -11.51 -0.61
C LYS A 189 -19.28 -12.14 0.05
N ALA A 190 -18.08 -11.65 -0.29
CA ALA A 190 -16.83 -12.22 0.21
C ALA A 190 -16.73 -12.16 1.74
N LEU A 191 -17.23 -11.08 2.33
CA LEU A 191 -17.20 -10.87 3.78
C LEU A 191 -18.46 -11.36 4.49
N GLY A 192 -19.61 -11.42 3.81
CA GLY A 192 -20.87 -11.91 4.38
C GLY A 192 -21.00 -13.43 4.46
N THR A 193 -20.47 -14.18 3.49
CA THR A 193 -20.63 -15.66 3.43
C THR A 193 -19.33 -16.44 3.67
N GLY A 194 -18.21 -15.75 3.84
CA GLY A 194 -16.88 -16.34 3.73
C GLY A 194 -16.51 -16.63 2.27
N PHE A 195 -15.29 -16.31 1.88
CA PHE A 195 -14.79 -16.57 0.53
C PHE A 195 -14.27 -18.01 0.43
N SER A 196 -14.88 -18.84 -0.42
CA SER A 196 -14.17 -19.94 -1.08
C SER A 196 -13.75 -19.46 -2.44
N GLY A 197 -12.55 -18.89 -2.51
CA GLY A 197 -11.88 -18.65 -3.79
C GLY A 197 -11.73 -19.99 -4.53
N LYS A 198 -11.95 -19.97 -5.84
CA LYS A 198 -11.43 -21.00 -6.75
C LYS A 198 -10.13 -20.48 -7.34
#